data_AF-A0A820YU58-F1
#
_entry.id   AF-A0A820YU58-F1
#
_cell.length_a   1.000
_cell.length_b   1.000
_cell.length_c   1.000
_cell.angle_alpha   90.00
_cell.angle_beta   90.00
_cell.angle_gamma   90.00
#
_symmetry.space_group_name_H-M   'P 1'
#
loop_
_entity.id
_entity.type
_entity.pdbx_description
1 polymer ?
#
loop_
_entity_poly.entity_id
_entity_poly.type
_entity_poly.pdbx_seq_one_letter_code
_entity_poly.pdbx_strand_id
1 'polypeptide(L)'
;MQNIELIVENLHISYETNSTTKLGHPFSFGITIHSIKLNTDNDRKTRNKNKDKTSIIYILKELNSLSIYWNVKCTSRINMPFNTVIDDLKSKIATASCRAKHFDMNYILYPTNMDVNMIIIITDGEHNFDRSTFNIDIKIRQLALNIDSTQFSDLLDFAKFQNYSTLYDRCREYRQLYLQESTDNTLLNQEQKERLKVNKISFCWFSLSCKIS
;
A
#
# COMPACT_ATOMS: atom_id res chain seq x y z
N MET A 1 8.82 22.95 -0.39
CA MET A 1 9.68 21.91 0.22
C MET A 1 11.01 21.90 -0.51
N GLN A 2 12.12 21.69 0.20
CA GLN A 2 13.46 21.55 -0.39
C GLN A 2 13.55 20.28 -1.24
N ASN A 3 14.51 20.27 -2.17
CA ASN A 3 14.86 19.08 -2.93
C ASN A 3 15.34 17.99 -1.96
N ILE A 4 14.76 16.79 -2.04
CA ILE A 4 15.06 15.64 -1.19
C ILE A 4 15.62 14.54 -2.07
N GLU A 5 16.81 14.05 -1.68
CA GLU A 5 17.38 12.82 -2.21
C GLU A 5 17.26 11.72 -1.15
N LEU A 6 16.60 10.63 -1.50
CA LEU A 6 16.42 9.45 -0.65
C LEU A 6 16.96 8.22 -1.38
N ILE A 7 17.84 7.48 -0.71
CA ILE A 7 18.37 6.20 -1.19
C ILE A 7 17.95 5.12 -0.20
N VAL A 8 17.24 4.10 -0.68
CA VAL A 8 16.82 2.93 0.08
C VAL A 8 17.42 1.69 -0.57
N GLU A 9 18.09 0.86 0.20
CA GLU A 9 18.74 -0.35 -0.30
C GLU A 9 18.20 -1.59 0.40
N ASN A 10 18.29 -2.73 -0.30
CA ASN A 10 17.96 -4.06 0.20
C ASN A 10 16.53 -4.14 0.79
N LEU A 11 15.55 -3.68 0.02
CA LEU A 11 14.15 -3.78 0.38
C LEU A 11 13.62 -5.17 0.02
N HIS A 12 13.05 -5.86 1.00
CA HIS A 12 12.32 -7.10 0.79
C HIS A 12 10.99 -7.02 1.53
N ILE A 13 9.90 -7.02 0.78
CA ILE A 13 8.55 -7.09 1.32
C ILE A 13 7.99 -8.46 0.95
N SER A 14 7.72 -9.29 1.96
CA SER A 14 7.14 -10.62 1.76
C SER A 14 5.83 -10.74 2.53
N TYR A 15 4.79 -11.20 1.86
CA TYR A 15 3.54 -11.62 2.44
C TYR A 15 3.50 -13.15 2.49
N GLU A 16 3.25 -13.69 3.68
CA GLU A 16 3.12 -15.12 3.89
C GLU A 16 1.71 -15.46 4.36
N THR A 17 1.17 -16.54 3.80
CA THR A 17 -0.08 -17.10 4.27
C THR A 17 0.16 -18.43 4.98
N ASN A 18 -0.61 -18.65 6.03
CA ASN A 18 -0.60 -19.93 6.73
C ASN A 18 -1.57 -20.91 6.04
N SER A 19 -1.38 -22.22 6.23
CA SER A 19 -2.23 -23.26 5.63
C SER A 19 -3.69 -23.21 6.06
N THR A 20 -4.02 -22.47 7.14
CA THR A 20 -5.38 -22.27 7.66
C THR A 20 -6.20 -21.25 6.86
N THR A 21 -5.61 -20.60 5.85
CA THR A 21 -6.32 -19.63 5.00
C THR A 21 -7.34 -20.35 4.10
N LYS A 22 -8.44 -19.69 3.74
CA LYS A 22 -9.52 -20.24 2.88
C LYS A 22 -9.03 -20.82 1.53
N LEU A 23 -7.83 -20.46 1.08
CA LEU A 23 -7.19 -21.02 -0.12
C LEU A 23 -6.80 -22.51 0.04
N GLY A 24 -6.64 -23.02 1.26
CA GLY A 24 -6.33 -24.45 1.51
C GLY A 24 -4.85 -24.83 1.39
N HIS A 25 -3.98 -23.92 0.97
CA HIS A 25 -2.53 -24.11 0.90
C HIS A 25 -1.75 -22.83 1.24
N PRO A 26 -0.56 -22.96 1.85
CA PRO A 26 0.30 -21.81 2.12
C PRO A 26 1.00 -21.35 0.83
N PHE A 27 1.08 -20.05 0.63
CA PHE A 27 1.88 -19.42 -0.42
C PHE A 27 2.65 -18.23 0.14
N SER A 28 3.77 -17.92 -0.52
CA SER A 28 4.58 -16.73 -0.20
C SER A 28 4.71 -15.86 -1.44
N PHE A 29 4.29 -14.62 -1.34
CA PHE A 29 4.44 -13.61 -2.38
C PHE A 29 5.35 -12.51 -1.86
N GLY A 30 6.23 -11.98 -2.70
CA GLY A 30 7.05 -10.86 -2.29
C GLY A 30 7.64 -10.06 -3.42
N ILE A 31 8.06 -8.87 -3.05
CA ILE A 31 8.75 -7.90 -3.90
C ILE A 31 10.12 -7.68 -3.29
N THR A 32 11.16 -7.80 -4.11
CA THR A 32 12.52 -7.44 -3.71
C THR A 32 13.08 -6.34 -4.60
N ILE A 33 13.76 -5.39 -3.98
CA ILE A 33 14.40 -4.28 -4.65
C ILE A 33 15.79 -4.10 -4.05
N HIS A 34 16.80 -4.11 -4.90
CA HIS A 34 18.17 -3.94 -4.44
C HIS A 34 18.46 -2.49 -4.05
N SER A 35 18.07 -1.53 -4.88
CA SER A 35 18.27 -0.11 -4.60
C SER A 35 17.18 0.74 -5.26
N ILE A 36 16.69 1.72 -4.51
CA ILE A 36 15.77 2.77 -4.96
C ILE A 36 16.44 4.10 -4.67
N LYS A 37 16.64 4.91 -5.70
CA LYS A 37 17.00 6.33 -5.53
C LYS A 37 15.81 7.17 -5.90
N LEU A 38 15.46 8.13 -5.07
CA LEU A 38 14.38 9.06 -5.27
C LEU A 38 14.94 10.46 -5.15
N ASN A 39 14.78 11.26 -6.20
CA ASN A 39 15.19 12.65 -6.23
C ASN A 39 13.97 13.52 -6.53
N THR A 40 13.63 14.41 -5.60
CA THR A 40 12.57 15.40 -5.80
C THR A 40 13.18 16.72 -6.23
N ASP A 41 12.68 17.24 -7.35
CA ASP A 41 13.06 18.55 -7.87
C ASP A 41 11.79 19.40 -7.99
N ASN A 42 11.70 20.43 -7.16
CA ASN A 42 10.58 21.37 -7.15
C ASN A 42 10.82 22.57 -8.10
N ASP A 43 12.00 22.68 -8.71
CA ASP A 43 12.52 23.96 -9.21
C ASP A 43 12.62 24.06 -10.73
N ARG A 44 12.41 22.97 -11.47
CA ARG A 44 12.66 22.96 -12.93
C ARG A 44 11.76 23.86 -13.78
N LYS A 45 10.62 24.38 -13.29
CA LYS A 45 9.72 25.28 -14.07
C LYS A 45 8.85 26.28 -13.27
N THR A 46 9.25 26.80 -12.12
CA THR A 46 8.53 27.94 -11.48
C THR A 46 8.96 29.29 -12.08
N ARG A 47 8.99 29.39 -13.41
CA ARG A 47 9.15 30.67 -14.14
C ARG A 47 7.89 31.08 -14.87
N ASN A 48 6.71 30.78 -14.32
CA ASN A 48 5.50 31.52 -14.67
C ASN A 48 5.16 32.46 -13.52
N LYS A 49 5.48 33.74 -13.72
CA LYS A 49 5.15 34.89 -12.87
C LYS A 49 3.64 35.21 -12.81
N ASN A 50 2.76 34.22 -12.94
CA ASN A 50 1.33 34.43 -12.93
C ASN A 50 0.65 33.63 -11.81
N LYS A 51 -0.29 34.30 -11.15
CA LYS A 51 -0.93 34.04 -9.86
C LYS A 51 -1.85 32.79 -9.81
N ASP A 52 -1.40 31.63 -10.27
CA ASP A 52 -2.18 30.40 -10.15
C ASP A 52 -1.61 29.51 -9.05
N LYS A 53 -2.46 29.09 -8.09
CA LYS A 53 -2.13 28.22 -6.94
C LYS A 53 -1.88 26.77 -7.37
N THR A 54 -0.97 26.58 -8.33
CA THR A 54 -0.60 25.27 -8.86
C THR A 54 0.87 25.02 -8.59
N SER A 55 1.19 23.96 -7.85
CA SER A 55 2.56 23.51 -7.61
C SER A 55 2.84 22.24 -8.40
N ILE A 56 4.00 22.19 -9.06
CA ILE A 56 4.42 21.05 -9.89
C ILE A 56 5.66 20.43 -9.23
N ILE A 57 5.57 19.16 -8.87
CA ILE A 57 6.65 18.40 -8.24
C ILE A 57 7.16 17.36 -9.23
N TYR A 58 8.46 17.41 -9.53
CA TYR A 58 9.13 16.38 -10.32
C TYR A 58 9.78 15.37 -9.38
N ILE A 59 9.53 14.09 -9.61
CA ILE A 59 10.14 12.99 -8.87
C ILE A 59 10.81 12.06 -9.86
N LEU A 60 12.13 12.02 -9.82
CA LEU A 60 12.95 11.09 -10.60
C LEU A 60 13.28 9.89 -9.70
N LYS A 61 13.00 8.68 -10.18
CA LYS A 61 13.29 7.44 -9.45
C LYS A 61 14.12 6.49 -10.29
N GLU A 62 15.21 5.99 -9.72
CA GLU A 62 16.02 4.91 -10.30
C GLU A 62 15.78 3.66 -9.46
N LEU A 63 15.28 2.59 -10.09
CA LEU A 63 15.02 1.30 -9.46
C LEU A 63 15.96 0.25 -10.03
N ASN A 64 16.83 -0.27 -9.17
CA ASN A 64 17.77 -1.32 -9.52
C ASN A 64 17.29 -2.66 -8.97
N SER A 65 17.21 -3.65 -9.87
CA SER A 65 16.90 -5.04 -9.58
C SER A 65 15.54 -5.25 -8.89
N LEU A 66 14.48 -4.65 -9.43
CA LEU A 66 13.11 -4.93 -9.01
C LEU A 66 12.72 -6.34 -9.46
N SER A 67 12.30 -7.18 -8.51
CA SER A 67 11.75 -8.50 -8.82
C SER A 67 10.52 -8.80 -7.99
N ILE A 68 9.65 -9.64 -8.55
CA ILE A 68 8.44 -10.11 -7.90
C ILE A 68 8.43 -11.62 -7.99
N TYR A 69 8.19 -12.27 -6.87
CA TYR A 69 8.12 -13.73 -6.79
C TYR A 69 6.79 -14.18 -6.20
N TRP A 70 6.38 -15.38 -6.60
CA TRP A 70 5.21 -16.07 -6.09
C TRP A 70 5.54 -17.55 -5.91
N ASN A 71 5.82 -17.92 -4.66
CA ASN A 71 6.16 -19.28 -4.27
C ASN A 71 4.89 -20.03 -3.87
N VAL A 72 4.47 -20.94 -4.74
CA VAL A 72 3.38 -21.90 -4.50
C VAL A 72 3.86 -22.96 -3.49
N LYS A 73 3.03 -23.29 -2.49
CA LYS A 73 3.30 -24.33 -1.48
C LYS A 73 4.60 -24.11 -0.69
N CYS A 74 4.81 -22.90 -0.19
CA CYS A 74 6.00 -22.56 0.60
C CYS A 74 5.84 -23.01 2.07
N THR A 75 6.96 -23.41 2.70
CA THR A 75 7.00 -23.63 4.15
C THR A 75 6.92 -22.27 4.86
N SER A 76 5.90 -22.10 5.71
CA SER A 76 5.70 -20.87 6.48
C SER A 76 6.90 -20.55 7.37
N ARG A 77 7.39 -19.30 7.34
CA ARG A 77 8.46 -18.80 8.21
C ARG A 77 7.92 -18.24 9.54
N ILE A 78 6.61 -18.29 9.76
CA ILE A 78 5.92 -17.73 10.94
C ILE A 78 6.51 -18.26 12.27
N ASN A 79 7.00 -19.50 12.30
CA ASN A 79 7.55 -20.13 13.51
C ASN A 79 9.08 -20.05 13.60
N MET A 80 9.77 -19.38 12.67
CA MET A 80 11.22 -19.25 12.70
C MET A 80 11.67 -18.08 13.60
N PRO A 81 12.85 -18.18 14.23
CA PRO A 81 13.40 -17.07 15.00
C PRO A 81 13.71 -15.86 14.10
N PHE A 82 13.44 -14.67 14.63
CA PHE A 82 13.51 -13.40 13.89
C PHE A 82 14.83 -13.17 13.13
N ASN A 83 15.97 -13.47 13.77
CA ASN A 83 17.28 -13.29 13.14
C ASN A 83 17.46 -14.18 11.91
N THR A 84 17.02 -15.44 12.00
CA THR A 84 17.07 -16.38 10.87
C THR A 84 16.15 -15.95 9.73
N VAL A 85 14.98 -15.37 10.04
CA VAL A 85 14.07 -14.82 9.03
C VAL A 85 14.69 -13.62 8.32
N ILE A 86 15.35 -12.72 9.05
CA ILE A 86 16.04 -11.57 8.45
C ILE A 86 17.16 -12.03 7.52
N ASP A 87 18.00 -12.97 7.97
CA ASP A 87 19.13 -13.44 7.19
C ASP A 87 18.66 -14.19 5.93
N ASP A 88 17.60 -15.00 6.05
CA ASP A 88 16.92 -15.63 4.92
C ASP A 88 16.37 -14.57 3.93
N LEU A 89 15.67 -13.56 4.41
CA LEU A 89 15.12 -12.49 3.56
C LEU A 89 16.22 -11.70 2.86
N LYS A 90 17.30 -11.35 3.56
CA LYS A 90 18.46 -10.65 2.97
C LYS A 90 19.12 -11.49 1.89
N SER A 91 19.28 -12.79 2.11
CA SER A 91 19.89 -13.71 1.15
C SER A 91 19.09 -13.84 -0.16
N LYS A 92 17.79 -13.55 -0.10
CA LYS A 92 16.84 -13.65 -1.21
C LYS A 92 16.74 -12.39 -2.07
N ILE A 93 17.39 -11.29 -1.70
CA ILE A 93 17.36 -10.06 -2.49
C ILE A 93 18.25 -10.21 -3.73
N ALA A 94 17.64 -10.16 -4.90
CA ALA A 94 18.37 -10.29 -6.15
C ALA A 94 19.25 -9.07 -6.41
N THR A 95 20.54 -9.30 -6.60
CA THR A 95 21.51 -8.28 -7.01
C THR A 95 21.84 -8.42 -8.50
N ALA A 96 22.21 -7.33 -9.18
CA ALA A 96 22.55 -7.32 -10.61
C ALA A 96 23.62 -8.37 -11.02
N SER A 97 24.49 -8.76 -10.09
CA SER A 97 25.55 -9.75 -10.29
C SER A 97 25.13 -11.21 -10.07
N CYS A 98 23.95 -11.47 -9.48
CA CYS A 98 23.57 -12.79 -8.98
C CYS A 98 22.17 -13.25 -9.42
N ARG A 99 21.79 -13.01 -10.68
CA ARG A 99 20.52 -13.53 -11.24
C ARG A 99 20.40 -15.07 -11.14
N ALA A 100 21.53 -15.78 -11.10
CA ALA A 100 21.60 -17.24 -11.03
C ALA A 100 21.57 -17.85 -9.62
N LYS A 101 21.67 -17.09 -8.52
CA LYS A 101 21.69 -17.67 -7.16
C LYS A 101 20.31 -17.96 -6.56
N HIS A 102 19.23 -17.56 -7.23
CA HIS A 102 17.89 -17.54 -6.65
C HIS A 102 16.94 -18.58 -7.27
N PHE A 103 17.45 -19.76 -7.63
CA PHE A 103 16.64 -20.86 -8.18
C PHE A 103 15.53 -21.35 -7.23
N ASP A 104 15.65 -21.08 -5.93
CA ASP A 104 14.63 -21.43 -4.92
C ASP A 104 13.43 -20.47 -4.90
N MET A 105 13.43 -19.40 -5.72
CA MET A 105 12.31 -18.47 -5.82
C MET A 105 11.67 -18.52 -7.21
N ASN A 106 10.35 -18.71 -7.23
CA ASN A 106 9.56 -18.72 -8.44
C ASN A 106 9.21 -17.27 -8.81
N TYR A 107 10.06 -16.66 -9.62
CA TYR A 107 9.88 -15.28 -10.08
C TYR A 107 8.75 -15.16 -11.09
N ILE A 108 7.80 -14.26 -10.79
CA ILE A 108 6.84 -13.74 -11.78
C ILE A 108 7.51 -12.68 -12.64
N LEU A 109 8.23 -11.77 -11.97
CA LEU A 109 9.05 -10.73 -12.59
C LEU A 109 10.50 -10.98 -12.23
N TYR A 110 11.30 -11.30 -13.24
CA TYR A 110 12.74 -11.42 -13.05
C TYR A 110 13.35 -10.05 -12.71
N PRO A 111 14.47 -10.05 -11.97
CA PRO A 111 15.14 -8.82 -11.57
C PRO A 111 15.37 -7.87 -12.76
N THR A 112 14.72 -6.72 -12.71
CA THR A 112 14.60 -5.74 -13.79
C THR A 112 15.00 -4.35 -13.30
N ASN A 113 15.77 -3.62 -14.12
CA ASN A 113 16.11 -2.23 -13.85
C ASN A 113 15.10 -1.30 -14.55
N MET A 114 14.67 -0.27 -13.84
CA MET A 114 13.62 0.65 -14.30
C MET A 114 13.94 2.08 -13.86
N ASP A 115 13.75 3.03 -14.77
CA ASP A 115 13.80 4.46 -14.49
C ASP A 115 12.37 5.01 -14.57
N VAL A 116 11.94 5.74 -13.54
CA VAL A 116 10.60 6.34 -13.47
C VAL A 116 10.72 7.84 -13.32
N ASN A 117 10.14 8.57 -14.27
CA ASN A 117 9.97 10.01 -14.20
C ASN A 117 8.51 10.30 -13.87
N MET A 118 8.25 10.84 -12.68
CA MET A 118 6.91 11.17 -12.22
C MET A 118 6.78 12.68 -12.08
N ILE A 119 5.67 13.22 -12.58
CA ILE A 119 5.29 14.63 -12.47
C ILE A 119 3.95 14.68 -11.75
N ILE A 120 3.92 15.32 -10.60
CA ILE A 120 2.71 15.52 -9.82
C ILE A 120 2.32 16.99 -9.91
N ILE A 121 1.07 17.25 -10.27
CA ILE A 121 0.52 18.61 -10.35
C ILE A 121 -0.51 18.74 -9.22
N ILE A 122 -0.20 19.57 -8.23
CA ILE A 122 -1.08 19.86 -7.11
C ILE A 122 -1.74 21.22 -7.37
N THR A 123 -3.05 21.21 -7.53
CA THR A 123 -3.87 22.41 -7.76
C THR A 123 -4.71 22.68 -6.51
N ASP A 124 -4.57 23.86 -5.90
CA ASP A 124 -5.37 24.24 -4.74
C ASP A 124 -6.71 24.86 -5.19
N GLY A 125 -7.76 24.05 -5.25
CA GLY A 125 -9.13 24.50 -5.63
C GLY A 125 -9.88 23.48 -6.48
N GLU A 126 -11.20 23.68 -6.63
CA GLU A 126 -12.15 22.76 -7.30
C GLU A 126 -11.55 21.99 -8.47
N HIS A 127 -11.70 20.65 -8.42
CA HIS A 127 -11.12 19.70 -9.37
C HIS A 127 -11.48 20.05 -10.82
N ASN A 128 -10.58 20.77 -11.50
CA ASN A 128 -10.63 20.92 -12.94
C ASN A 128 -10.18 19.60 -13.57
N PHE A 129 -11.14 18.76 -13.96
CA PHE A 129 -10.92 17.48 -14.67
C PHE A 129 -10.30 17.63 -16.06
N ASP A 130 -10.10 18.86 -16.52
CA ASP A 130 -9.51 19.20 -17.82
C ASP A 130 -8.00 18.89 -17.92
N ARG A 131 -7.32 18.64 -16.79
CA ARG A 131 -5.89 18.31 -16.73
C ARG A 131 -5.60 17.10 -15.86
N SER A 132 -4.59 16.31 -16.23
CA SER A 132 -4.15 15.16 -15.43
C SER A 132 -3.51 15.61 -14.11
N THR A 133 -4.02 15.12 -12.99
CA THR A 133 -3.47 15.37 -11.65
C THR A 133 -2.05 14.80 -11.48
N PHE A 134 -1.72 13.72 -12.19
CA PHE A 134 -0.40 13.11 -12.20
C PHE A 134 -0.06 12.59 -13.58
N ASN A 135 1.23 12.66 -13.95
CA ASN A 135 1.79 12.09 -15.16
C ASN A 135 3.00 11.23 -14.79
N ILE A 136 3.08 10.01 -15.32
CA ILE A 136 4.13 9.05 -15.00
C ILE A 136 4.69 8.52 -16.32
N ASP A 137 5.99 8.74 -16.54
CA ASP A 137 6.77 8.16 -17.64
C ASP A 137 7.70 7.08 -17.07
N ILE A 138 7.56 5.85 -17.56
CA ILE A 138 8.28 4.67 -17.05
C ILE A 138 9.15 4.12 -18.19
N LYS A 139 10.46 4.08 -17.97
CA LYS A 139 11.44 3.52 -18.90
C LYS A 139 12.03 2.25 -18.32
N ILE A 140 11.75 1.14 -18.98
CA ILE A 140 12.22 -0.19 -18.58
C ILE A 140 13.27 -0.64 -19.60
N ARG A 141 14.45 -1.05 -19.14
CA ARG A 141 15.52 -1.51 -20.05
C ARG A 141 15.19 -2.88 -20.65
N GLN A 142 14.80 -3.82 -19.80
CA GLN A 142 14.50 -5.20 -20.19
C GLN A 142 13.51 -5.78 -19.19
N LEU A 143 12.38 -6.26 -19.68
CA LEU A 143 11.35 -6.89 -18.87
C LEU A 143 11.29 -8.39 -19.20
N ALA A 144 11.39 -9.24 -18.18
CA ALA A 144 11.19 -10.67 -18.31
C ALA A 144 10.14 -11.14 -17.30
N LEU A 145 9.01 -11.61 -17.82
CA LEU A 145 7.88 -12.11 -17.05
C LEU A 145 7.70 -13.60 -17.33
N ASN A 146 7.47 -14.37 -16.28
CA ASN A 146 7.13 -15.79 -16.40
C ASN A 146 6.09 -16.13 -15.34
N ILE A 147 4.91 -16.59 -15.74
CA ILE A 147 3.88 -17.03 -14.83
C ILE A 147 3.58 -18.48 -15.18
N ASP A 148 3.88 -19.39 -14.25
CA ASP A 148 3.51 -20.78 -14.38
C ASP A 148 2.00 -20.99 -14.18
N SER A 149 1.47 -22.06 -14.76
CA SER A 149 0.08 -22.49 -14.62
C SER A 149 -0.38 -22.58 -13.15
N THR A 150 0.48 -23.10 -12.27
CA THR A 150 0.20 -23.22 -10.83
C THR A 150 0.14 -21.85 -10.15
N GLN A 151 1.07 -20.96 -10.49
CA GLN A 151 1.10 -19.58 -9.99
C GLN A 151 -0.12 -18.80 -10.47
N PHE A 152 -0.53 -19.00 -11.72
CA PHE A 152 -1.71 -18.33 -12.28
C PHE A 152 -2.99 -18.76 -11.56
N SER A 153 -3.18 -20.05 -11.32
CA SER A 153 -4.33 -20.56 -10.55
C SER A 153 -4.37 -19.97 -9.13
N ASP A 154 -3.22 -19.98 -8.43
CA ASP A 154 -3.11 -19.43 -7.09
C ASP A 154 -3.40 -17.93 -7.05
N LEU A 155 -2.93 -17.19 -8.05
CA LEU A 155 -3.17 -15.76 -8.17
C LEU A 155 -4.66 -15.45 -8.40
N LEU A 156 -5.36 -16.28 -9.18
CA LEU A 156 -6.81 -16.17 -9.35
C LEU A 156 -7.56 -16.45 -8.03
N ASP A 157 -7.17 -17.47 -7.30
CA ASP A 157 -7.82 -17.79 -6.03
C ASP A 157 -7.54 -16.72 -4.97
N PHE A 158 -6.33 -16.17 -4.94
CA PHE A 158 -6.00 -15.02 -4.11
C PHE A 158 -6.83 -13.77 -4.49
N ALA A 159 -6.99 -13.49 -5.79
CA ALA A 159 -7.80 -12.37 -6.26
C ALA A 159 -9.28 -12.52 -5.85
N LYS A 160 -9.84 -13.73 -5.94
CA LYS A 160 -11.19 -14.03 -5.42
C LYS A 160 -11.25 -13.79 -3.92
N PHE A 161 -10.27 -14.30 -3.17
CA PHE A 161 -10.22 -14.12 -1.71
C PHE A 161 -10.17 -12.63 -1.32
N GLN A 162 -9.36 -11.82 -1.99
CA GLN A 162 -9.29 -10.38 -1.73
C GLN A 162 -10.63 -9.69 -2.01
N ASN A 163 -11.27 -10.00 -3.13
CA ASN A 163 -12.60 -9.47 -3.43
C ASN A 163 -13.62 -9.84 -2.34
N TYR A 164 -13.62 -11.11 -1.91
CA TYR A 164 -14.48 -11.56 -0.80
C TYR A 164 -14.16 -10.84 0.51
N SER A 165 -12.89 -10.60 0.82
CA SER A 165 -12.48 -9.88 2.04
C SER A 165 -12.99 -8.44 2.03
N THR A 166 -12.78 -7.71 0.92
CA THR A 166 -13.27 -6.33 0.79
C THR A 166 -14.79 -6.24 0.92
N LEU A 167 -15.52 -7.19 0.32
CA LEU A 167 -16.97 -7.26 0.47
C LEU A 167 -17.38 -7.59 1.91
N TYR A 168 -16.67 -8.50 2.57
CA TYR A 168 -16.93 -8.85 3.96
C TYR A 168 -16.73 -7.67 4.90
N ASP A 169 -15.65 -6.90 4.74
CA ASP A 169 -15.38 -5.72 5.56
C ASP A 169 -16.46 -4.65 5.38
N ARG A 170 -16.88 -4.40 4.13
CA ARG A 170 -18.00 -3.50 3.84
C ARG A 170 -19.31 -3.99 4.49
N CYS A 171 -19.63 -5.27 4.37
CA CYS A 171 -20.82 -5.85 4.99
C CYS A 171 -20.76 -5.79 6.53
N ARG A 172 -19.57 -5.91 7.11
CA ARG A 172 -19.35 -5.77 8.56
C ARG A 172 -19.61 -4.33 9.01
N GLU A 173 -19.12 -3.34 8.27
CA GLU A 173 -19.40 -1.92 8.53
C GLU A 173 -20.90 -1.63 8.45
N TYR A 174 -21.58 -2.09 7.39
CA TYR A 174 -23.04 -1.95 7.29
C TYR A 174 -23.75 -2.59 8.48
N ARG A 175 -23.36 -3.81 8.89
CA ARG A 175 -23.94 -4.46 10.07
C ARG A 175 -23.73 -3.64 11.34
N GLN A 176 -22.58 -3.01 11.53
CA GLN A 176 -22.31 -2.16 12.69
C GLN A 176 -23.17 -0.90 12.69
N LEU A 177 -23.35 -0.26 11.53
CA LEU A 177 -24.23 0.90 11.36
C LEU A 177 -25.69 0.57 11.66
N TYR A 178 -26.20 -0.56 11.14
CA TYR A 178 -27.56 -1.02 11.44
C TYR A 178 -27.76 -1.33 12.93
N LEU A 179 -26.75 -1.93 13.59
CA LEU A 179 -26.81 -2.18 15.02
C LEU A 179 -26.78 -0.87 15.82
N GLN A 180 -25.96 0.11 15.44
CA GLN A 180 -25.95 1.44 16.06
C GLN A 180 -27.30 2.16 15.89
N GLU A 181 -27.88 2.17 14.68
CA GLU A 181 -29.18 2.77 14.42
C GLU A 181 -30.31 2.09 15.23
N SER A 182 -30.25 0.77 15.42
CA SER A 182 -31.19 0.05 16.30
C SER A 182 -31.01 0.39 17.79
N THR A 183 -29.79 0.71 18.21
CA THR A 183 -29.44 1.10 19.59
C THR A 183 -29.84 2.56 19.85
N ASP A 184 -29.62 3.45 18.89
CA ASP A 184 -30.04 4.86 18.96
C ASP A 184 -31.56 5.00 18.92
N ASN A 185 -32.27 4.16 18.16
CA ASN A 185 -33.74 4.15 18.18
C ASN A 185 -34.31 3.62 19.51
N THR A 186 -33.60 2.71 20.21
CA THR A 186 -34.02 2.27 21.55
C THR A 186 -33.67 3.30 22.63
N LEU A 187 -32.54 3.98 22.51
CA LEU A 187 -32.15 5.11 23.36
C LEU A 187 -33.04 6.33 23.15
N LEU A 188 -33.44 6.69 21.92
CA LEU A 188 -34.37 7.78 21.63
C LEU A 188 -35.76 7.52 22.25
N ASN A 189 -36.23 6.27 22.22
CA ASN A 189 -37.47 5.87 22.89
C ASN A 189 -37.37 5.88 24.43
N GLN A 190 -36.18 5.65 24.99
CA GLN A 190 -35.90 5.77 26.42
C GLN A 190 -35.73 7.24 26.86
N GLU A 191 -35.00 8.05 26.09
CA GLU A 191 -34.86 9.49 26.30
C GLU A 191 -36.19 10.23 26.14
N GLN A 192 -37.06 9.83 25.20
CA GLN A 192 -38.42 10.36 25.10
C GLN A 192 -39.28 10.00 26.32
N LYS A 193 -39.07 8.83 26.94
CA LYS A 193 -39.68 8.43 28.22
C LYS A 193 -39.11 9.19 29.43
N GLU A 194 -37.82 9.52 29.42
CA GLU A 194 -37.16 10.28 30.48
C GLU A 194 -37.40 11.79 30.38
N ARG A 195 -37.54 12.35 29.17
CA ARG A 195 -37.89 13.76 28.93
C ARG A 195 -39.31 14.12 29.36
N LEU A 196 -40.22 13.15 29.50
CA LEU A 196 -41.52 13.33 30.16
C LEU A 196 -41.41 13.42 31.69
N LYS A 197 -40.26 13.10 32.29
CA LYS A 197 -40.10 13.07 33.75
C LYS A 197 -39.23 14.17 34.34
N VAL A 198 -38.31 14.81 33.62
CA VAL A 198 -37.45 15.84 34.24
C VAL A 198 -37.09 16.96 33.26
N ASN A 199 -37.99 17.92 33.12
CA ASN A 199 -37.60 19.27 32.74
C ASN A 199 -37.12 20.00 34.00
N LYS A 200 -35.80 20.11 34.20
CA LYS A 200 -35.10 21.35 34.62
C LYS A 200 -33.62 21.12 35.01
N ILE A 201 -32.74 21.80 34.26
CA ILE A 201 -31.54 22.54 34.72
C ILE A 201 -30.17 21.80 34.72
N SER A 202 -29.42 22.02 33.61
CA SER A 202 -28.15 22.82 33.51
C SER A 202 -26.76 22.28 33.96
N PHE A 203 -25.86 22.21 32.95
CA PHE A 203 -24.45 22.74 32.84
C PHE A 203 -23.16 21.87 32.94
N CYS A 204 -22.18 22.31 32.10
CA CYS A 204 -20.69 22.17 32.09
C CYS A 204 -20.05 20.83 31.63
N TRP A 205 -18.90 20.74 30.92
CA TRP A 205 -17.87 21.71 30.48
C TRP A 205 -17.00 21.13 29.33
N PHE A 206 -16.32 22.00 28.57
CA PHE A 206 -15.33 21.70 27.51
C PHE A 206 -13.92 21.46 28.08
N SER A 207 -13.06 20.70 27.38
CA SER A 207 -11.67 21.13 27.06
C SER A 207 -10.96 20.20 26.05
N LEU A 208 -10.39 20.85 25.02
CA LEU A 208 -9.43 20.36 24.01
C LEU A 208 -8.04 20.08 24.61
N SER A 209 -7.22 19.27 23.91
CA SER A 209 -6.00 19.76 23.19
C SER A 209 -5.18 18.62 22.58
N CYS A 210 -4.78 18.77 21.31
CA CYS A 210 -3.80 17.94 20.61
C CYS A 210 -2.60 18.83 20.25
N LYS A 211 -1.37 18.34 20.48
CA LYS A 211 -0.11 19.02 20.20
C LYS A 211 0.58 18.31 19.03
N ILE A 212 1.02 19.06 18.03
CA ILE A 212 1.93 18.60 16.99
C ILE A 212 3.18 19.48 17.09
N SER A 213 4.33 18.84 17.20
CA SER A 213 5.68 19.40 17.24
C SER A 213 6.25 19.63 15.85
#